data_AF-A0A1H4R6G3-F1
#
_entry.id   AF-A0A1H4R6G3-F1
#
_cell.length_a   1.000
_cell.length_b   1.000
_cell.length_c   1.000
_cell.angle_alpha   90.00
_cell.angle_beta   90.00
_cell.angle_gamma   90.00
#
_symmetry.space_group_name_H-M   'P 1'
#
loop_
_entity.id
_entity.type
_entity.pdbx_description
1 polymer ?
#
loop_
_entity_poly.entity_id
_entity_poly.type
_entity_poly.pdbx_seq_one_letter_code
_entity_poly.pdbx_strand_id
1 'polypeptide(L)'
;MADIDYRNWDWLPTAANEISDYLKRLLTESGIRPHDVTARAKSIESFQRKWREKDYRDPLRDVTDTVAVRIITYSKTDLERSADLIRARLAVKPGEDRNPGDEKAAVEPRRRGYDCRHLVVAGEAATTESGWIISGGSLARYFERFGGLEIQIRTVAAHAWAEFEHARRYKGASYRAIGESDRETIDQLFGAASDARRSLDETFVAIDRILANPAQSDPVVSEAAATDPVDVEQNEVTPVDATTLTEFLTERYPNDGRASDAGLAFAVELVRKSGLQTIEALQAELDGQDDDRIKALMDMNTPVTQVRRLDDSLLARFGEDYIDSTGDSGNGKSRAMQLRSRFDLLRGKVGHSHYFLVGLDVPDDVSMQPLPAARTVREFARIVANRRGVAAAEVEGAISGRDDLPTSARAKQVTLDGGGAVWVATNLRRDASERLFAELSRNAEGLDVKVMRDDGRGPEHIES
;
A
#
# COMPACT_ATOMS: atom_id res chain seq x y z
N MET A 1 -22.69 5.35 38.38
CA MET A 1 -22.15 5.44 37.00
C MET A 1 -20.68 5.82 37.12
N ALA A 2 -19.79 5.20 36.35
CA ALA A 2 -18.38 5.60 36.31
C ALA A 2 -18.29 7.11 35.97
N ASP A 3 -17.55 7.88 36.76
CA ASP A 3 -17.33 9.30 36.49
C ASP A 3 -16.25 9.43 35.41
N ILE A 4 -16.67 9.56 34.16
CA ILE A 4 -15.77 9.67 33.02
C ILE A 4 -15.62 11.14 32.67
N ASP A 5 -14.39 11.65 32.74
CA ASP A 5 -14.10 13.01 32.28
C ASP A 5 -13.98 13.06 30.75
N TYR A 6 -15.00 13.63 30.12
CA TYR A 6 -15.09 13.82 28.67
C TYR A 6 -14.43 15.11 28.19
N ARG A 7 -14.02 16.02 29.09
CA ARG A 7 -13.49 17.36 28.73
C ARG A 7 -12.16 17.34 27.98
N ASN A 8 -11.50 16.19 27.91
CA ASN A 8 -10.21 15.99 27.24
C ASN A 8 -10.29 14.83 26.24
N TRP A 9 -11.32 14.82 25.39
CA TRP A 9 -11.51 13.82 24.33
C TRP A 9 -11.19 14.37 22.93
N ASP A 10 -10.75 15.63 22.83
CA ASP A 10 -10.45 16.33 21.56
C ASP A 10 -9.28 15.71 20.78
N TRP A 11 -8.51 14.80 21.39
CA TRP A 11 -7.43 14.03 20.76
C TRP A 11 -7.90 12.75 20.06
N LEU A 12 -9.15 12.30 20.27
CA LEU A 12 -9.68 11.09 19.63
C LEU A 12 -9.72 11.16 18.09
N PRO A 13 -10.05 12.29 17.45
CA PRO A 13 -9.90 12.43 16.00
C PRO A 13 -8.47 12.24 15.51
N THR A 14 -7.48 12.71 16.28
CA THR A 14 -6.06 12.49 15.96
C THR A 14 -5.71 11.00 16.03
N ALA A 15 -6.14 10.29 17.08
CA ALA A 15 -5.98 8.83 17.16
C ALA A 15 -6.64 8.10 15.99
N ALA A 16 -7.82 8.56 15.55
CA ALA A 16 -8.52 8.02 14.38
C ALA A 16 -7.72 8.23 13.09
N ASN A 17 -7.12 9.41 12.89
CA ASN A 17 -6.27 9.67 11.72
C ASN A 17 -5.01 8.80 11.74
N GLU A 18 -4.33 8.70 12.90
CA GLU A 18 -3.13 7.88 13.07
C GLU A 18 -3.38 6.41 12.71
N ILE A 19 -4.49 5.80 13.17
CA ILE A 19 -4.82 4.42 12.79
C ILE A 19 -5.19 4.28 11.30
N SER A 20 -5.88 5.27 10.73
CA SER A 20 -6.24 5.27 9.31
C SER A 20 -4.98 5.27 8.44
N ASP A 21 -4.05 6.18 8.73
CA ASP A 21 -2.80 6.32 7.97
C ASP A 21 -1.92 5.07 8.13
N TYR A 22 -1.86 4.52 9.35
CA TYR A 22 -1.22 3.24 9.58
C TYR A 22 -1.81 2.12 8.70
N LEU A 23 -3.13 1.96 8.68
CA LEU A 23 -3.79 0.91 7.92
C LEU A 23 -3.65 1.12 6.41
N LYS A 24 -3.73 2.35 5.91
CA LYS A 24 -3.47 2.69 4.50
C LYS A 24 -2.07 2.24 4.07
N ARG A 25 -1.06 2.60 4.86
CA ARG A 25 0.33 2.20 4.62
C ARG A 25 0.47 0.69 4.66
N LEU A 26 -0.02 0.04 5.71
CA LEU A 26 0.06 -1.41 5.90
C LEU A 26 -0.51 -2.17 4.69
N LEU A 27 -1.69 -1.77 4.22
CA LEU A 27 -2.35 -2.37 3.05
C LEU A 27 -1.54 -2.13 1.77
N THR A 28 -1.10 -0.90 1.54
CA THR A 28 -0.35 -0.50 0.34
C THR A 28 0.98 -1.23 0.24
N GLU A 29 1.74 -1.28 1.34
CA GLU A 29 3.00 -2.04 1.43
C GLU A 29 2.75 -3.54 1.16
N SER A 30 1.58 -4.07 1.49
CA SER A 30 1.25 -5.48 1.24
C SER A 30 0.62 -5.72 -0.14
N GLY A 31 0.69 -4.73 -1.04
CA GLY A 31 0.17 -4.82 -2.41
C GLY A 31 -1.36 -4.87 -2.47
N ILE A 32 -2.06 -4.42 -1.43
CA ILE A 32 -3.52 -4.30 -1.39
C ILE A 32 -3.86 -2.84 -1.64
N ARG A 33 -4.63 -2.57 -2.69
CA ARG A 33 -5.12 -1.21 -2.99
C ARG A 33 -6.58 -1.09 -2.54
N PRO A 34 -6.85 -0.59 -1.32
CA PRO A 34 -8.21 -0.34 -0.90
C PRO A 34 -8.84 0.74 -1.78
N HIS A 35 -10.16 0.66 -1.98
CA HIS A 35 -10.95 1.75 -2.55
C HIS A 35 -10.95 2.97 -1.62
N ASP A 36 -11.10 2.72 -0.31
CA ASP A 36 -11.09 3.77 0.71
C ASP A 36 -10.70 3.21 2.08
N VAL A 37 -10.07 4.05 2.90
CA VAL A 37 -9.79 3.79 4.32
C VAL A 37 -10.13 5.06 5.10
N THR A 38 -11.21 4.99 5.88
CA THR A 38 -11.73 6.13 6.63
C THR A 38 -11.88 5.78 8.10
N ALA A 39 -11.36 6.64 8.97
CA ALA A 39 -11.53 6.51 10.41
C ALA A 39 -12.44 7.60 10.97
N ARG A 40 -13.12 7.29 12.07
CA ARG A 40 -13.95 8.26 12.79
C ARG A 40 -13.85 8.05 14.29
N ALA A 41 -13.85 9.16 15.02
CA ALA A 41 -14.12 9.18 16.45
C ALA A 41 -15.63 9.37 16.69
N LYS A 42 -16.19 8.59 17.61
CA LYS A 42 -17.59 8.68 18.02
C LYS A 42 -17.83 9.95 18.83
N SER A 43 -18.94 10.64 18.61
CA SER A 43 -19.30 11.79 19.46
C SER A 43 -19.57 11.35 20.90
N ILE A 44 -19.28 12.23 21.87
CA ILE A 44 -19.53 11.99 23.30
C ILE A 44 -20.99 11.60 23.55
N GLU A 45 -21.93 12.29 22.91
CA GLU A 45 -23.36 11.98 23.01
C GLU A 45 -23.68 10.55 22.53
N SER A 46 -23.12 10.15 21.39
CA SER A 46 -23.33 8.81 20.83
C SER A 46 -22.67 7.72 21.66
N PHE A 47 -21.53 8.03 22.30
CA PHE A 47 -20.89 7.16 23.28
C PHE A 47 -21.78 6.96 24.52
N GLN A 48 -22.26 8.05 25.13
CA GLN A 48 -23.14 7.99 26.30
C GLN A 48 -24.45 7.26 26.00
N ARG A 49 -25.04 7.49 24.81
CA ARG A 49 -26.24 6.77 24.38
C ARG A 49 -25.98 5.26 24.30
N LYS A 50 -24.89 4.84 23.65
CA LYS A 50 -24.53 3.43 23.52
C LYS A 50 -24.23 2.79 24.88
N TRP A 51 -23.52 3.51 25.76
CA TRP A 51 -23.27 3.07 27.12
C TRP A 51 -24.57 2.81 27.88
N ARG A 52 -25.51 3.77 27.90
CA ARG A 52 -26.79 3.62 28.59
C ARG A 52 -27.65 2.50 28.00
N GLU A 53 -27.66 2.34 26.68
CA GLU A 53 -28.45 1.31 25.99
C GLU A 53 -27.96 -0.11 26.32
N LYS A 54 -26.64 -0.29 26.48
CA LYS A 54 -26.02 -1.60 26.72
C LYS A 54 -25.67 -1.88 28.18
N ASP A 55 -25.87 -0.89 29.05
CA ASP A 55 -25.60 -0.95 30.50
C ASP A 55 -24.19 -1.50 30.83
N TYR A 56 -23.18 -1.01 30.12
CA TYR A 56 -21.79 -1.43 30.32
C TYR A 56 -21.28 -1.05 31.72
N ARG A 57 -20.53 -1.98 32.34
CA ARG A 57 -19.92 -1.78 33.67
C ARG A 57 -18.66 -0.93 33.57
N ASP A 58 -17.82 -1.20 32.57
CA ASP A 58 -16.64 -0.39 32.25
C ASP A 58 -16.75 0.13 30.81
N PRO A 59 -17.47 1.24 30.59
CA PRO A 59 -17.72 1.75 29.24
C PRO A 59 -16.45 2.14 28.48
N LEU A 60 -15.33 2.48 29.13
CA LEU A 60 -14.09 2.75 28.41
C LEU A 60 -13.48 1.46 27.83
N ARG A 61 -13.68 0.33 28.50
CA ARG A 61 -13.20 -0.97 28.04
C ARG A 61 -14.19 -1.71 27.14
N ASP A 62 -15.48 -1.52 27.39
CA ASP A 62 -16.57 -2.28 26.76
C ASP A 62 -17.12 -1.60 25.48
N VAL A 63 -17.01 -0.27 25.36
CA VAL A 63 -17.40 0.45 24.14
C VAL A 63 -16.25 0.46 23.14
N THR A 64 -16.24 -0.56 22.28
CA THR A 64 -15.15 -0.86 21.34
C THR A 64 -15.12 -0.02 20.06
N ASP A 65 -16.18 0.74 19.79
CA ASP A 65 -16.33 1.59 18.59
C ASP A 65 -16.22 3.10 18.91
N THR A 66 -15.47 3.44 19.95
CA THR A 66 -15.16 4.85 20.27
C THR A 66 -14.30 5.48 19.18
N VAL A 67 -13.29 4.76 18.71
CA VAL A 67 -12.67 4.96 17.40
C VAL A 67 -13.00 3.74 16.54
N ALA A 68 -13.39 4.00 15.28
CA ALA A 68 -13.65 2.94 14.32
C ALA A 68 -13.09 3.29 12.94
N VAL A 69 -12.55 2.29 12.26
CA VAL A 69 -12.02 2.41 10.89
C VAL A 69 -12.87 1.59 9.95
N ARG A 70 -13.12 2.11 8.76
CA ARG A 70 -13.76 1.43 7.65
C ARG A 70 -12.76 1.27 6.52
N ILE A 71 -12.52 0.03 6.11
CA ILE A 71 -11.73 -0.32 4.94
C ILE A 71 -12.69 -0.83 3.87
N ILE A 72 -12.67 -0.18 2.71
CA ILE A 72 -13.46 -0.60 1.54
C ILE A 72 -12.49 -1.18 0.51
N THR A 73 -12.72 -2.41 0.12
CA THR A 73 -11.91 -3.18 -0.85
C THR A 73 -12.69 -3.40 -2.13
N TYR A 74 -12.00 -3.62 -3.26
CA TYR A 74 -12.69 -3.92 -4.52
C TYR A 74 -13.21 -5.34 -4.56
N SER A 75 -12.46 -6.31 -4.05
CA SER A 75 -12.83 -7.72 -4.10
C SER A 75 -12.77 -8.39 -2.73
N LYS A 76 -13.49 -9.51 -2.61
CA LYS A 76 -13.50 -10.33 -1.40
C LYS A 76 -12.13 -10.91 -1.08
N THR A 77 -11.31 -11.18 -2.10
CA THR A 77 -9.92 -11.63 -1.91
C THR A 77 -9.11 -10.59 -1.13
N ASP A 78 -9.19 -9.32 -1.52
CA ASP A 78 -8.48 -8.25 -0.84
C ASP A 78 -9.06 -7.97 0.55
N LEU A 79 -10.37 -8.18 0.76
CA LEU A 79 -10.98 -8.15 2.09
C LEU A 79 -10.32 -9.17 3.03
N GLU A 80 -10.20 -10.44 2.60
CA GLU A 80 -9.60 -11.50 3.43
C GLU A 80 -8.11 -11.23 3.66
N ARG A 81 -7.37 -10.84 2.62
CA ARG A 81 -5.94 -10.45 2.76
C ARG A 81 -5.76 -9.29 3.74
N SER A 82 -6.65 -8.30 3.71
CA SER A 82 -6.64 -7.18 4.66
C SER A 82 -6.87 -7.65 6.09
N ALA A 83 -7.85 -8.55 6.29
CA ALA A 83 -8.14 -9.11 7.60
C ALA A 83 -6.96 -9.92 8.15
N ASP A 84 -6.34 -10.78 7.35
CA ASP A 84 -5.15 -11.56 7.73
C ASP A 84 -3.97 -10.66 8.09
N LEU A 85 -3.75 -9.62 7.30
CA LEU A 85 -2.70 -8.65 7.56
C LEU A 85 -2.91 -7.88 8.87
N ILE A 86 -4.16 -7.51 9.16
CA ILE A 86 -4.52 -6.89 10.44
C ILE A 86 -4.30 -7.88 11.59
N ARG A 87 -4.73 -9.14 11.48
CA ARG A 87 -4.49 -10.19 12.50
C ARG A 87 -3.02 -10.42 12.78
N ALA A 88 -2.18 -10.32 11.74
CA ALA A 88 -0.75 -10.51 11.88
C ALA A 88 -0.06 -9.37 12.65
N ARG A 89 -0.64 -8.16 12.66
CA ARG A 89 0.00 -6.95 13.22
C ARG A 89 -0.66 -6.38 14.46
N LEU A 90 -1.97 -6.56 14.62
CA LEU A 90 -2.75 -5.98 15.70
C LEU A 90 -3.35 -7.10 16.57
N ALA A 91 -3.37 -6.88 17.88
CA ALA A 91 -3.97 -7.79 18.85
C ALA A 91 -5.50 -7.75 18.73
N VAL A 92 -6.07 -8.71 18.01
CA VAL A 92 -7.51 -8.87 17.89
C VAL A 92 -8.07 -9.48 19.18
N LYS A 93 -9.12 -8.88 19.75
CA LYS A 93 -9.77 -9.40 20.95
C LYS A 93 -10.41 -10.76 20.68
N PRO A 94 -10.29 -11.73 21.59
CA PRO A 94 -10.94 -13.03 21.45
C PRO A 94 -12.45 -12.89 21.19
N GLY A 95 -12.95 -13.57 20.16
CA GLY A 95 -14.37 -13.55 19.80
C GLY A 95 -14.85 -12.29 19.07
N GLU A 96 -13.99 -11.30 18.84
CA GLU A 96 -14.32 -10.05 18.14
C GLU A 96 -13.75 -9.99 16.72
N ASP A 97 -13.57 -11.16 16.11
CA ASP A 97 -13.27 -11.35 14.70
C ASP A 97 -14.44 -12.07 14.03
N ARG A 98 -15.43 -11.30 13.59
CA ARG A 98 -16.75 -11.84 13.23
C ARG A 98 -17.41 -11.08 12.09
N ASN A 99 -18.46 -11.65 11.53
CA ASN A 99 -19.35 -10.96 10.61
C ASN A 99 -20.73 -10.85 11.26
N PRO A 100 -21.13 -9.67 11.77
CA PRO A 100 -22.43 -9.49 12.43
C PRO A 100 -23.62 -9.83 11.53
N GLY A 101 -23.42 -9.89 10.21
CA GLY A 101 -24.44 -10.31 9.25
C GLY A 101 -24.83 -11.77 9.41
N ASP A 102 -23.85 -12.63 9.70
CA ASP A 102 -24.08 -14.06 9.90
C ASP A 102 -24.87 -14.31 11.19
N GLU A 103 -24.56 -13.57 12.26
CA GLU A 103 -25.30 -13.62 13.53
C GLU A 103 -26.75 -13.16 13.35
N LYS A 104 -26.96 -12.04 12.65
CA LYS A 104 -28.32 -11.53 12.37
C LYS A 104 -29.11 -12.51 11.51
N ALA A 105 -28.49 -13.11 10.50
CA ALA A 105 -29.14 -14.09 9.65
C ALA A 105 -29.50 -15.38 10.41
N ALA A 106 -28.70 -15.77 11.41
CA ALA A 106 -28.99 -16.92 12.26
C ALA A 106 -30.22 -16.69 13.16
N VAL A 107 -30.43 -15.47 13.66
CA VAL A 107 -31.58 -15.12 14.50
C VAL A 107 -32.82 -14.79 13.67
N GLU A 108 -32.65 -14.05 12.57
CA GLU A 108 -33.72 -13.56 11.73
C GLU A 108 -33.34 -13.71 10.25
N PRO A 109 -33.62 -14.86 9.61
CA PRO A 109 -33.19 -15.17 8.24
C PRO A 109 -33.63 -14.14 7.19
N ARG A 110 -34.70 -13.40 7.46
CA ARG A 110 -35.22 -12.31 6.62
C ARG A 110 -34.30 -11.09 6.57
N ARG A 111 -33.42 -10.90 7.57
CA ARG A 111 -32.42 -9.83 7.62
C ARG A 111 -31.05 -10.22 7.06
N ARG A 112 -31.00 -11.29 6.25
CA ARG A 112 -29.80 -11.73 5.53
C ARG A 112 -29.27 -10.61 4.61
N GLY A 113 -27.95 -10.51 4.50
CA GLY A 113 -27.28 -9.74 3.45
C GLY A 113 -26.35 -8.64 3.89
N TYR A 114 -26.38 -8.27 5.18
CA TYR A 114 -25.29 -7.47 5.76
C TYR A 114 -24.00 -8.28 5.68
N ASP A 115 -22.95 -7.68 5.11
CA ASP A 115 -21.66 -8.35 4.94
C ASP A 115 -20.55 -7.37 5.27
N CYS A 116 -19.93 -7.58 6.43
CA CYS A 116 -18.85 -6.76 6.92
C CYS A 116 -18.05 -7.57 7.90
N ARG A 117 -16.75 -7.73 7.66
CA ARG A 117 -15.85 -8.28 8.67
C ARG A 117 -15.59 -7.22 9.73
N HIS A 118 -15.85 -7.56 10.99
CA HIS A 118 -15.60 -6.72 12.16
C HIS A 118 -14.45 -7.34 12.93
N LEU A 119 -13.43 -6.53 13.17
CA LEU A 119 -12.25 -6.84 13.98
C LEU A 119 -12.18 -5.82 15.10
N VAL A 120 -12.24 -6.23 16.36
CA VAL A 120 -11.89 -5.32 17.47
C VAL A 120 -10.46 -5.57 17.89
N VAL A 121 -9.62 -4.54 17.74
CA VAL A 121 -8.20 -4.60 18.13
C VAL A 121 -7.97 -3.85 19.44
N ALA A 122 -7.01 -4.32 20.25
CA ALA A 122 -6.68 -3.76 21.55
C ALA A 122 -5.22 -3.29 21.68
N GLY A 123 -4.45 -3.31 20.57
CA GLY A 123 -3.05 -2.87 20.52
C GLY A 123 -2.28 -3.60 19.42
N GLU A 124 -0.95 -3.60 19.53
CA GLU A 124 -0.06 -4.40 18.69
C GLU A 124 -0.12 -5.89 19.07
N ALA A 125 0.00 -6.80 18.10
CA ALA A 125 0.04 -8.23 18.36
C ALA A 125 1.34 -8.62 19.09
N ALA A 126 1.25 -9.48 20.11
CA ALA A 126 2.41 -9.91 20.91
C ALA A 126 3.53 -10.60 20.10
N THR A 127 3.21 -11.18 18.95
CA THR A 127 4.17 -11.80 18.01
C THR A 127 4.87 -10.78 17.10
N THR A 128 4.42 -9.53 17.08
CA THR A 128 5.08 -8.42 16.41
C THR A 128 6.13 -7.86 17.37
N GLU A 129 7.33 -8.44 17.37
CA GLU A 129 8.46 -7.96 18.17
C GLU A 129 9.03 -6.68 17.55
N SER A 130 8.35 -5.54 17.73
CA SER A 130 8.93 -4.19 17.65
C SER A 130 7.83 -3.15 17.82
N GLY A 131 8.13 -2.05 18.52
CA GLY A 131 7.29 -0.84 18.61
C GLY A 131 7.22 -0.10 17.27
N TRP A 132 6.80 -0.82 16.24
CA TRP A 132 6.84 -0.48 14.82
C TRP A 132 5.59 0.31 14.39
N ILE A 133 4.53 0.31 15.20
CA ILE A 133 3.21 0.82 14.81
C ILE A 133 2.72 1.93 15.74
N ILE A 134 3.04 1.85 17.04
CA ILE A 134 2.47 2.72 18.07
C ILE A 134 3.57 3.27 18.99
N SER A 135 4.52 4.02 18.45
CA SER A 135 5.55 4.71 19.26
C SER A 135 5.04 6.08 19.70
N GLY A 136 4.27 6.12 20.79
CA GLY A 136 3.70 7.36 21.32
C GLY A 136 2.56 7.92 20.47
N GLY A 137 2.13 9.15 20.75
CA GLY A 137 1.03 9.80 20.04
C GLY A 137 -0.38 9.47 20.57
N SER A 138 -1.40 9.86 19.81
CA SER A 138 -2.79 9.77 20.25
C SER A 138 -3.33 8.34 20.20
N LEU A 139 -2.85 7.51 19.27
CA LEU A 139 -3.21 6.11 19.13
C LEU A 139 -2.61 5.24 20.25
N ALA A 140 -1.39 5.52 20.69
CA ALA A 140 -0.80 4.88 21.88
C ALA A 140 -1.67 5.14 23.11
N ARG A 141 -1.96 6.42 23.35
CA ARG A 141 -2.86 6.88 24.41
C ARG A 141 -4.25 6.25 24.31
N TYR A 142 -4.73 6.00 23.09
CA TYR A 142 -6.01 5.31 22.86
C TYR A 142 -6.00 3.90 23.42
N PHE A 143 -5.02 3.07 23.06
CA PHE A 143 -4.97 1.68 23.51
C PHE A 143 -4.68 1.51 25.01
N GLU A 144 -4.02 2.50 25.63
CA GLU A 144 -3.88 2.53 27.09
C GLU A 144 -5.21 2.76 27.80
N ARG A 145 -6.02 3.69 27.26
CA ARG A 145 -7.25 4.19 27.91
C ARG A 145 -8.52 3.46 27.52
N PHE A 146 -8.62 2.96 26.30
CA PHE A 146 -9.78 2.29 25.75
C PHE A 146 -9.52 0.79 25.52
N GLY A 147 -10.54 -0.02 25.68
CA GLY A 147 -10.42 -1.49 25.59
C GLY A 147 -10.63 -2.06 24.19
N GLY A 148 -10.77 -1.23 23.16
CA GLY A 148 -10.93 -1.71 21.78
C GLY A 148 -11.10 -0.60 20.75
N LEU A 149 -10.67 -0.89 19.52
CA LEU A 149 -10.86 -0.11 18.32
C LEU A 149 -11.49 -1.02 17.26
N GLU A 150 -12.60 -0.61 16.66
CA GLU A 150 -13.33 -1.43 15.70
C GLU A 150 -12.85 -1.17 14.26
N ILE A 151 -12.40 -2.20 13.56
CA ILE A 151 -12.06 -2.16 12.14
C ILE A 151 -13.13 -2.94 11.37
N GLN A 152 -13.79 -2.24 10.45
CA GLN A 152 -14.85 -2.77 9.58
C GLN A 152 -14.32 -2.91 8.15
N ILE A 153 -14.22 -4.11 7.63
CA ILE A 153 -13.75 -4.37 6.26
C ILE A 153 -14.95 -4.81 5.41
N ARG A 154 -15.14 -4.15 4.26
CA ARG A 154 -16.23 -4.42 3.30
C ARG A 154 -15.70 -4.38 1.88
N THR A 155 -16.42 -5.03 0.96
CA THR A 155 -16.26 -4.74 -0.47
C THR A 155 -17.02 -3.47 -0.85
N VAL A 156 -16.70 -2.85 -1.98
CA VAL A 156 -17.48 -1.71 -2.53
C VAL A 156 -18.96 -2.07 -2.66
N ALA A 157 -19.26 -3.28 -3.13
CA ALA A 157 -20.64 -3.75 -3.29
C ALA A 157 -21.34 -3.91 -1.93
N ALA A 158 -20.67 -4.45 -0.92
CA ALA A 158 -21.19 -4.58 0.44
C ALA A 158 -21.36 -3.23 1.14
N HIS A 159 -20.47 -2.27 0.88
CA HIS A 159 -20.61 -0.91 1.36
C HIS A 159 -21.86 -0.23 0.78
N ALA A 160 -22.03 -0.28 -0.56
CA ALA A 160 -23.18 0.32 -1.24
C ALA A 160 -24.51 -0.25 -0.75
N TRP A 161 -24.61 -1.58 -0.62
CA TRP A 161 -25.81 -2.24 -0.09
C TRP A 161 -26.13 -1.78 1.34
N ALA A 162 -25.12 -1.73 2.22
CA ALA A 162 -25.30 -1.38 3.63
C ALA A 162 -25.66 0.09 3.84
N GLU A 163 -25.10 1.02 3.06
CA GLU A 163 -25.49 2.44 3.14
C GLU A 163 -26.94 2.63 2.68
N PHE A 164 -27.37 1.92 1.64
CA PHE A 164 -28.77 1.95 1.17
C PHE A 164 -29.74 1.36 2.20
N GLU A 165 -29.42 0.19 2.76
CA GLU A 165 -30.22 -0.44 3.83
C GLU A 165 -30.34 0.47 5.05
N HIS A 166 -29.22 1.04 5.49
CA HIS A 166 -29.20 1.89 6.68
C HIS A 166 -30.00 3.18 6.48
N ALA A 167 -29.88 3.82 5.31
CA ALA A 167 -30.65 5.01 4.97
C ALA A 167 -32.16 4.74 4.97
N ARG A 168 -32.60 3.58 4.48
CA ARG A 168 -34.02 3.25 4.35
C ARG A 168 -34.64 2.66 5.62
N ARG A 169 -33.94 1.78 6.34
CA ARG A 169 -34.47 1.14 7.55
C ARG A 169 -34.33 1.98 8.81
N TYR A 170 -33.24 2.75 8.96
CA TYR A 170 -32.92 3.43 10.23
C TYR A 170 -33.16 4.94 10.20
N LYS A 171 -33.00 5.60 9.05
CA LYS A 171 -33.24 7.06 8.91
C LYS A 171 -34.62 7.44 8.34
N GLY A 172 -35.39 6.49 7.80
CA GLY A 172 -36.73 6.76 7.28
C GLY A 172 -37.79 6.75 8.39
N ALA A 173 -38.36 7.91 8.72
CA ALA A 173 -39.61 8.00 9.51
C ALA A 173 -40.75 7.17 8.87
N SER A 174 -40.67 6.95 7.56
CA SER A 174 -41.60 6.17 6.76
C SER A 174 -41.58 4.67 7.06
N TYR A 175 -40.43 4.04 7.36
CA TYR A 175 -40.35 2.56 7.52
C TYR A 175 -41.14 2.03 8.72
N ARG A 176 -41.19 2.80 9.80
CA ARG A 176 -41.98 2.47 10.99
C ARG A 176 -43.48 2.73 10.80
N ALA A 177 -43.87 3.52 9.79
CA ALA A 177 -45.26 3.87 9.49
C ALA A 177 -45.91 2.99 8.41
N ILE A 178 -45.14 2.14 7.71
CA ILE A 178 -45.67 1.21 6.70
C ILE A 178 -46.26 -0.05 7.35
N GLY A 179 -47.27 -0.63 6.68
CA GLY A 179 -47.94 -1.86 7.11
C GLY A 179 -47.04 -3.10 7.02
N GLU A 180 -47.44 -4.17 7.70
CA GLU A 180 -46.64 -5.41 7.82
C GLU A 180 -46.32 -6.04 6.46
N SER A 181 -47.29 -6.05 5.53
CA SER A 181 -47.12 -6.60 4.17
C SER A 181 -46.06 -5.85 3.34
N ASP A 182 -45.96 -4.52 3.52
CA ASP A 182 -44.97 -3.71 2.80
C ASP A 182 -43.57 -3.93 3.38
N ARG A 183 -43.45 -4.13 4.70
CA ARG A 183 -42.18 -4.49 5.35
C ARG A 183 -41.65 -5.83 4.86
N GLU A 184 -42.52 -6.84 4.76
CA GLU A 184 -42.12 -8.15 4.23
C GLU A 184 -41.64 -8.06 2.79
N THR A 185 -42.32 -7.27 1.96
CA THR A 185 -41.90 -7.02 0.56
C THR A 185 -40.54 -6.32 0.51
N ILE A 186 -40.33 -5.30 1.35
CA ILE A 186 -39.05 -4.59 1.43
C ILE A 186 -37.92 -5.52 1.90
N ASP A 187 -38.17 -6.40 2.87
CA ASP A 187 -37.19 -7.37 3.34
C ASP A 187 -36.80 -8.38 2.24
N GLN A 188 -37.77 -8.83 1.43
CA GLN A 188 -37.49 -9.67 0.26
C GLN A 188 -36.62 -8.94 -0.78
N LEU A 189 -36.92 -7.67 -1.05
CA LEU A 189 -36.13 -6.86 -1.99
C LEU A 189 -34.69 -6.62 -1.48
N PHE A 190 -34.50 -6.40 -0.18
CA PHE A 190 -33.17 -6.32 0.41
C PHE A 190 -32.40 -7.64 0.30
N GLY A 191 -33.09 -8.77 0.48
CA GLY A 191 -32.52 -10.10 0.25
C GLY A 191 -32.07 -10.30 -1.20
N ALA A 192 -32.91 -9.96 -2.17
CA ALA A 192 -32.57 -10.02 -3.60
C ALA A 192 -31.39 -9.11 -3.97
N ALA A 193 -31.36 -7.88 -3.44
CA ALA A 193 -30.24 -6.95 -3.63
C ALA A 193 -28.94 -7.50 -3.03
N SER A 194 -29.01 -8.23 -1.90
CA SER A 194 -27.84 -8.90 -1.34
C SER A 194 -27.34 -10.06 -2.20
N ASP A 195 -28.23 -10.79 -2.85
CA ASP A 195 -27.85 -11.91 -3.73
C ASP A 195 -27.17 -11.36 -5.01
N ALA A 196 -27.71 -10.28 -5.59
CA ALA A 196 -27.07 -9.56 -6.69
C ALA A 196 -25.68 -9.03 -6.33
N ARG A 197 -25.55 -8.43 -5.13
CA ARG A 197 -24.25 -7.99 -4.59
C ARG A 197 -23.24 -9.15 -4.53
N ARG A 198 -23.63 -10.31 -3.99
CA ARG A 198 -22.74 -11.48 -3.90
C ARG A 198 -22.25 -11.92 -5.28
N SER A 199 -23.14 -11.94 -6.25
CA SER A 199 -22.79 -12.27 -7.64
C SER A 199 -21.80 -11.26 -8.25
N LEU A 200 -21.94 -9.98 -7.94
CA LEU A 200 -20.99 -8.94 -8.35
C LEU A 200 -19.60 -9.17 -7.72
N ASP A 201 -19.54 -9.44 -6.41
CA ASP A 201 -18.29 -9.76 -5.71
C ASP A 201 -17.59 -11.00 -6.29
N GLU A 202 -18.35 -12.05 -6.64
CA GLU A 202 -17.81 -13.25 -7.31
C GLU A 202 -17.23 -12.93 -8.69
N THR A 203 -17.89 -12.04 -9.44
CA THR A 203 -17.43 -11.59 -10.76
C THR A 203 -16.11 -10.81 -10.64
N PHE A 204 -15.97 -9.92 -9.65
CA PHE A 204 -14.73 -9.20 -9.41
C PHE A 204 -13.57 -10.15 -9.05
N VAL A 205 -13.82 -11.14 -8.20
CA VAL A 205 -12.81 -12.17 -7.89
C VAL A 205 -12.40 -12.96 -9.13
N ALA A 206 -13.34 -13.29 -10.02
CA ALA A 206 -13.03 -13.99 -11.26
C ALA A 206 -12.15 -13.14 -12.20
N ILE A 207 -12.45 -11.84 -12.34
CA ILE A 207 -11.63 -10.89 -13.11
C ILE A 207 -10.22 -10.79 -12.52
N ASP A 208 -10.10 -10.60 -11.20
CA ASP A 208 -8.81 -10.53 -10.52
C ASP A 208 -7.96 -11.78 -10.73
N ARG A 209 -8.57 -12.98 -10.70
CA ARG A 209 -7.88 -14.25 -10.96
C ARG A 209 -7.33 -14.34 -12.38
N ILE A 210 -8.10 -13.90 -13.37
CA ILE A 210 -7.67 -13.88 -14.77
C ILE A 210 -6.51 -12.89 -14.96
N LEU A 211 -6.59 -11.72 -14.34
CA LEU A 211 -5.53 -10.70 -14.40
C LEU A 211 -4.25 -11.11 -13.66
N ALA A 212 -4.37 -11.89 -12.58
CA ALA A 212 -3.22 -12.41 -11.84
C ALA A 212 -2.49 -13.55 -12.57
N ASN A 213 -3.22 -14.34 -13.37
CA ASN A 213 -2.68 -15.46 -14.15
C ASN A 213 -3.05 -15.36 -15.65
N PRO A 214 -2.57 -14.33 -16.37
CA PRO A 214 -2.64 -14.34 -17.83
C PRO A 214 -1.78 -15.51 -18.31
N ALA A 215 -2.27 -16.31 -19.27
CA ALA A 215 -1.67 -17.56 -19.74
C ALA A 215 -0.11 -17.56 -19.69
N GLN A 216 0.43 -18.53 -18.96
CA GLN A 216 1.81 -18.63 -18.45
C GLN A 216 2.91 -18.49 -19.52
N SER A 217 4.02 -17.86 -19.13
CA SER A 217 5.38 -18.29 -19.51
C SER A 217 6.25 -18.22 -18.24
N ASP A 218 6.89 -19.34 -17.90
CA ASP A 218 7.65 -19.61 -16.67
C ASP A 218 8.86 -18.67 -16.45
N PRO A 219 9.40 -18.61 -15.22
CA PRO A 219 10.83 -18.42 -15.05
C PRO A 219 11.51 -19.58 -14.31
N VAL A 220 12.56 -20.04 -14.97
CA VAL A 220 13.61 -20.96 -14.54
C VAL A 220 14.51 -20.30 -13.50
N VAL A 221 14.99 -21.10 -12.55
CA VAL A 221 15.99 -20.76 -11.52
C VAL A 221 17.39 -20.81 -12.14
N SER A 222 18.28 -19.83 -11.85
CA SER A 222 19.73 -20.03 -12.03
C SER A 222 20.58 -19.17 -11.09
N GLU A 223 21.63 -19.81 -10.57
CA GLU A 223 22.61 -19.36 -9.57
C GLU A 223 23.72 -18.41 -10.09
N ALA A 224 24.22 -17.59 -9.15
CA ALA A 224 25.58 -17.10 -8.89
C ALA A 224 26.54 -16.66 -10.02
N ALA A 225 27.15 -15.47 -9.83
CA ALA A 225 28.55 -15.22 -10.17
C ALA A 225 29.17 -14.18 -9.22
N ALA A 226 30.37 -14.49 -8.71
CA ALA A 226 31.20 -13.68 -7.83
C ALA A 226 32.04 -12.66 -8.60
N THR A 227 32.46 -11.58 -7.94
CA THR A 227 33.54 -10.68 -8.38
C THR A 227 34.48 -10.32 -7.22
N ASP A 228 35.78 -10.32 -7.52
CA ASP A 228 36.94 -10.13 -6.62
C ASP A 228 37.04 -8.74 -5.95
N PRO A 229 37.80 -8.61 -4.84
CA PRO A 229 37.78 -7.43 -3.95
C PRO A 229 38.72 -6.31 -4.39
N VAL A 230 38.36 -5.07 -4.02
CA VAL A 230 39.18 -3.86 -4.12
C VAL A 230 39.76 -3.55 -2.73
N ASP A 231 41.09 -3.38 -2.63
CA ASP A 231 41.79 -2.93 -1.43
C ASP A 231 41.43 -1.49 -1.07
N VAL A 232 41.01 -1.25 0.18
CA VAL A 232 41.03 0.09 0.80
C VAL A 232 41.44 -0.04 2.28
N GLU A 233 42.23 0.94 2.70
CA GLU A 233 43.05 1.04 3.91
C GLU A 233 42.32 0.85 5.25
N GLN A 234 43.10 0.35 6.22
CA GLN A 234 42.71 0.15 7.62
C GLN A 234 42.40 1.49 8.30
N ASN A 235 41.18 1.62 8.81
CA ASN A 235 40.87 2.51 9.93
C ASN A 235 39.81 1.87 10.83
N GLU A 236 39.77 2.34 12.08
CA GLU A 236 39.10 1.77 13.26
C GLU A 236 37.78 1.05 12.97
N VAL A 237 37.69 -0.18 13.46
CA VAL A 237 36.59 -1.11 13.18
C VAL A 237 35.64 -1.10 14.37
N THR A 238 34.53 -0.36 14.27
CA THR A 238 33.47 -0.42 15.28
C THR A 238 32.48 -1.52 14.91
N PRO A 239 32.35 -2.61 15.68
CA PRO A 239 31.40 -3.67 15.36
C PRO A 239 29.96 -3.17 15.39
N VAL A 240 29.11 -3.71 14.52
CA VAL A 240 27.66 -3.47 14.59
C VAL A 240 27.08 -4.31 15.74
N ASP A 241 26.71 -3.64 16.82
CA ASP A 241 25.92 -4.19 17.92
C ASP A 241 24.82 -3.20 18.33
N ALA A 242 23.97 -3.56 19.30
CA ALA A 242 22.83 -2.73 19.68
C ALA A 242 23.24 -1.35 20.21
N THR A 243 24.38 -1.24 20.90
CA THR A 243 24.84 0.04 21.45
C THR A 243 25.33 0.96 20.34
N THR A 244 26.25 0.46 19.53
CA THR A 244 26.87 1.21 18.44
C THR A 244 25.86 1.60 17.37
N LEU A 245 24.90 0.70 17.06
CA LEU A 245 23.82 0.99 16.12
C LEU A 245 22.81 2.00 16.68
N THR A 246 22.56 2.04 17.99
CA THR A 246 21.69 3.06 18.61
C THR A 246 22.27 4.46 18.41
N GLU A 247 23.57 4.62 18.66
CA GLU A 247 24.27 5.90 18.49
C GLU A 247 24.21 6.35 17.02
N PHE A 248 24.58 5.46 16.09
CA PHE A 248 24.49 5.71 14.66
C PHE A 248 23.10 6.14 14.19
N LEU A 249 22.05 5.41 14.61
CA LEU A 249 20.67 5.72 14.24
C LEU A 249 20.17 7.04 14.83
N THR A 250 20.62 7.39 16.03
CA THR A 250 20.26 8.65 16.69
C THR A 250 20.89 9.84 16.01
N GLU A 251 22.13 9.71 15.56
CA GLU A 251 22.84 10.75 14.81
C GLU A 251 22.25 10.93 13.41
N ARG A 252 22.03 9.83 12.68
CA ARG A 252 21.57 9.88 11.28
C ARG A 252 20.09 10.22 11.13
N TYR A 253 19.23 9.70 12.03
CA TYR A 253 17.77 9.88 11.97
C TYR A 253 17.25 10.53 13.28
N PRO A 254 17.64 11.79 13.59
CA PRO A 254 17.34 12.42 14.87
C PRO A 254 15.85 12.74 15.08
N ASN A 255 15.09 12.82 13.99
CA ASN A 255 13.68 13.23 13.99
C ASN A 255 12.70 12.04 13.92
N ASP A 256 13.19 10.81 13.79
CA ASP A 256 12.38 9.60 13.69
C ASP A 256 12.26 8.91 15.07
N GLY A 257 11.21 8.12 15.25
CA GLY A 257 10.91 7.44 16.53
C GLY A 257 12.05 6.52 16.95
N ARG A 258 12.51 6.63 18.20
CA ARG A 258 13.62 5.81 18.71
C ARG A 258 13.30 4.32 18.59
N ALA A 259 14.33 3.54 18.26
CA ALA A 259 14.25 2.10 18.22
C ALA A 259 13.98 1.51 19.63
N SER A 260 13.13 0.49 19.73
CA SER A 260 13.05 -0.36 20.92
C SER A 260 14.18 -1.39 20.91
N ASP A 261 14.49 -2.01 22.07
CA ASP A 261 15.52 -3.06 22.16
C ASP A 261 15.32 -4.19 21.14
N ALA A 262 14.07 -4.63 20.97
CA ALA A 262 13.70 -5.63 19.95
C ALA A 262 13.91 -5.10 18.52
N GLY A 263 13.53 -3.85 18.25
CA GLY A 263 13.76 -3.21 16.95
C GLY A 263 15.26 -3.06 16.63
N LEU A 264 16.07 -2.79 17.64
CA LEU A 264 17.53 -2.71 17.54
C LEU A 264 18.16 -4.07 17.28
N ALA A 265 17.73 -5.12 17.98
CA ALA A 265 18.18 -6.49 17.69
C ALA A 265 17.86 -6.89 16.24
N PHE A 266 16.67 -6.55 15.76
CA PHE A 266 16.27 -6.75 14.37
C PHE A 266 17.11 -5.91 13.40
N ALA A 267 17.35 -4.63 13.70
CA ALA A 267 18.20 -3.76 12.88
C ALA A 267 19.62 -4.33 12.73
N VAL A 268 20.21 -4.84 13.82
CA VAL A 268 21.51 -5.53 13.79
C VAL A 268 21.46 -6.77 12.90
N GLU A 269 20.38 -7.57 12.97
CA GLU A 269 20.18 -8.72 12.08
C GLU A 269 20.15 -8.28 10.60
N LEU A 270 19.41 -7.22 10.27
CA LEU A 270 19.29 -6.70 8.91
C LEU A 270 20.63 -6.22 8.34
N VAL A 271 21.38 -5.44 9.12
CA VAL A 271 22.71 -4.93 8.72
C VAL A 271 23.66 -6.09 8.47
N ARG A 272 23.71 -7.08 9.38
CA ARG A 272 24.58 -8.27 9.23
C ARG A 272 24.19 -9.15 8.04
N LYS A 273 22.90 -9.36 7.79
CA LYS A 273 22.40 -10.12 6.63
C LYS A 273 22.66 -9.39 5.31
N SER A 274 22.85 -8.07 5.35
CA SER A 274 23.31 -7.26 4.21
C SER A 274 24.83 -7.34 3.98
N GLY A 275 25.55 -8.18 4.74
CA GLY A 275 27.00 -8.34 4.64
C GLY A 275 27.81 -7.31 5.42
N LEU A 276 27.16 -6.41 6.16
CA LEU A 276 27.82 -5.32 6.88
C LEU A 276 28.09 -5.72 8.33
N GLN A 277 29.34 -5.65 8.76
CA GLN A 277 29.76 -6.04 10.12
C GLN A 277 30.23 -4.85 10.96
N THR A 278 30.44 -3.67 10.35
CA THR A 278 30.99 -2.48 11.02
C THR A 278 30.12 -1.25 10.77
N ILE A 279 30.12 -0.30 11.70
CA ILE A 279 29.35 0.95 11.58
C ILE A 279 29.90 1.81 10.43
N GLU A 280 31.22 1.80 10.23
CA GLU A 280 31.88 2.55 9.16
C GLU A 280 31.49 2.02 7.78
N ALA A 281 31.40 0.69 7.62
CA ALA A 281 30.93 0.07 6.39
C ALA A 281 29.45 0.38 6.15
N LEU A 282 28.62 0.34 7.20
CA LEU A 282 27.22 0.75 7.10
C LEU A 282 27.10 2.22 6.69
N GLN A 283 27.85 3.12 7.32
CA GLN A 283 27.85 4.53 7.01
C GLN A 283 28.26 4.79 5.56
N ALA A 284 29.35 4.20 5.10
CA ALA A 284 29.84 4.36 3.73
C ALA A 284 28.78 3.96 2.68
N GLU A 285 28.02 2.89 2.94
CA GLU A 285 26.95 2.43 2.04
C GLU A 285 25.71 3.34 2.05
N LEU A 286 25.49 4.07 3.14
CA LEU A 286 24.34 4.97 3.29
C LEU A 286 24.64 6.42 2.89
N ASP A 287 25.88 6.90 3.01
CA ASP A 287 26.24 8.30 2.75
C ASP A 287 26.06 8.74 1.29
N GLY A 288 26.06 7.79 0.34
CA GLY A 288 25.75 8.06 -1.06
C GLY A 288 24.27 8.25 -1.39
N GLN A 289 23.38 8.19 -0.39
CA GLN A 289 21.93 8.20 -0.59
C GLN A 289 21.28 9.51 -0.12
N ASP A 290 20.19 9.87 -0.80
CA ASP A 290 19.33 10.98 -0.42
C ASP A 290 18.17 10.45 0.44
N ASP A 291 18.38 10.47 1.76
CA ASP A 291 17.42 9.96 2.75
C ASP A 291 16.10 10.76 2.73
N ASP A 292 16.14 12.06 2.41
CA ASP A 292 14.95 12.90 2.29
C ASP A 292 14.10 12.50 1.08
N ARG A 293 14.74 12.17 -0.05
CA ARG A 293 14.06 11.64 -1.23
C ARG A 293 13.49 10.24 -0.98
N ILE A 294 14.23 9.36 -0.31
CA ILE A 294 13.75 8.03 0.08
C ILE A 294 12.51 8.18 0.97
N LYS A 295 12.57 9.10 1.96
CA LYS A 295 11.45 9.43 2.83
C LYS A 295 10.24 9.97 2.07
N ALA A 296 10.44 10.85 1.10
CA ALA A 296 9.37 11.41 0.30
C ALA A 296 8.68 10.35 -0.59
N LEU A 297 9.46 9.44 -1.20
CA LEU A 297 8.92 8.36 -2.05
C LEU A 297 8.11 7.32 -1.28
N MET A 298 8.39 7.16 0.02
CA MET A 298 7.69 6.23 0.89
C MET A 298 6.37 6.77 1.48
N ASP A 299 5.93 7.96 1.04
CA ASP A 299 4.69 8.64 1.44
C ASP A 299 4.41 8.59 2.95
N MET A 300 5.37 9.06 3.74
CA MET A 300 5.34 8.97 5.20
C MET A 300 4.76 10.25 5.80
N ASN A 301 3.48 10.53 5.52
CA ASN A 301 2.71 11.58 6.22
C ASN A 301 2.56 11.31 7.74
N THR A 302 3.15 10.21 8.23
CA THR A 302 3.21 9.75 9.63
C THR A 302 4.67 9.51 10.03
N PRO A 303 5.08 9.85 11.28
CA PRO A 303 6.41 9.52 11.79
C PRO A 303 6.67 8.01 11.76
N VAL A 304 7.91 7.62 11.44
CA VAL A 304 8.36 6.21 11.47
C VAL A 304 9.52 6.06 12.44
N THR A 305 9.89 4.82 12.76
CA THR A 305 11.04 4.56 13.63
C THR A 305 12.37 4.66 12.88
N GLN A 306 13.45 4.89 13.61
CA GLN A 306 14.82 4.87 13.07
C GLN A 306 15.17 3.51 12.42
N VAL A 307 14.67 2.41 12.97
CA VAL A 307 14.83 1.06 12.38
C VAL A 307 14.11 0.97 11.04
N ARG A 308 12.89 1.52 10.94
CA ARG A 308 12.14 1.56 9.68
C ARG A 308 12.87 2.39 8.61
N ARG A 309 13.48 3.52 9.01
CA ARG A 309 14.33 4.34 8.12
C ARG A 309 15.53 3.56 7.62
N LEU A 310 16.26 2.91 8.53
CA LEU A 310 17.38 2.06 8.17
C LEU A 310 16.97 0.96 7.17
N ASP A 311 15.84 0.29 7.42
CA ASP A 311 15.27 -0.74 6.53
C ASP A 311 14.93 -0.18 5.14
N ASP A 312 14.45 1.07 5.04
CA ASP A 312 14.21 1.74 3.75
C ASP A 312 15.51 2.14 3.03
N SER A 313 16.51 2.68 3.73
CA SER A 313 17.79 3.07 3.12
C SER A 313 18.62 1.85 2.71
N LEU A 314 18.60 0.76 3.49
CA LEU A 314 19.21 -0.51 3.08
C LEU A 314 18.49 -1.10 1.85
N LEU A 315 17.15 -1.07 1.82
CA LEU A 315 16.38 -1.50 0.65
C LEU A 315 16.65 -0.64 -0.59
N ALA A 316 16.80 0.68 -0.43
CA ALA A 316 17.15 1.59 -1.51
C ALA A 316 18.56 1.31 -2.05
N ARG A 317 19.51 0.95 -1.17
CA ARG A 317 20.90 0.66 -1.51
C ARG A 317 21.10 -0.64 -2.26
N PHE A 318 20.54 -1.71 -1.69
CA PHE A 318 20.84 -3.09 -2.03
C PHE A 318 19.72 -3.74 -2.86
N GLY A 319 18.55 -3.13 -2.95
CA GLY A 319 17.50 -3.53 -3.89
C GLY A 319 17.03 -4.97 -3.71
N GLU A 320 17.01 -5.75 -4.80
CA GLU A 320 16.55 -7.16 -4.76
C GLU A 320 17.45 -8.03 -3.88
N ASP A 321 18.77 -7.78 -3.82
CA ASP A 321 19.69 -8.55 -2.96
C ASP A 321 19.33 -8.40 -1.47
N TYR A 322 18.79 -7.23 -1.09
CA TYR A 322 18.25 -7.00 0.25
C TYR A 322 16.98 -7.79 0.51
N ILE A 323 16.11 -7.90 -0.50
CA ILE A 323 14.86 -8.65 -0.41
C ILE A 323 15.16 -10.14 -0.26
N ASP A 324 16.11 -10.65 -1.03
CA ASP A 324 16.47 -12.07 -1.00
C ASP A 324 17.20 -12.44 0.30
N SER A 325 18.07 -11.57 0.80
CA SER A 325 18.80 -11.81 2.06
C SER A 325 17.97 -11.58 3.33
N THR A 326 17.00 -10.67 3.31
CA THR A 326 16.23 -10.28 4.51
C THR A 326 14.73 -10.56 4.44
N GLY A 327 14.24 -11.13 3.34
CA GLY A 327 12.82 -11.38 3.08
C GLY A 327 12.15 -12.30 4.09
N ASP A 328 12.93 -13.22 4.67
CA ASP A 328 12.50 -14.17 5.71
C ASP A 328 12.88 -13.73 7.13
N SER A 329 13.46 -12.53 7.30
CA SER A 329 13.83 -12.00 8.62
C SER A 329 12.60 -11.51 9.40
N GLY A 330 12.62 -11.71 10.72
CA GLY A 330 11.51 -11.36 11.62
C GLY A 330 10.29 -12.30 11.48
N ASN A 331 9.18 -11.94 12.14
CA ASN A 331 8.03 -12.85 12.32
C ASN A 331 6.95 -12.77 11.21
N GLY A 332 7.20 -12.04 10.12
CA GLY A 332 6.18 -11.75 9.10
C GLY A 332 6.29 -12.62 7.85
N LYS A 333 5.34 -13.54 7.63
CA LYS A 333 5.22 -14.36 6.39
C LYS A 333 5.04 -13.54 5.09
N SER A 334 4.90 -12.21 5.21
CA SER A 334 4.67 -11.28 4.10
C SER A 334 5.81 -10.27 3.89
N ARG A 335 6.94 -10.35 4.61
CA ARG A 335 8.00 -9.33 4.55
C ARG A 335 8.60 -9.22 3.15
N ALA A 336 8.96 -10.32 2.49
CA ALA A 336 9.47 -10.28 1.11
C ALA A 336 8.50 -9.55 0.14
N MET A 337 7.19 -9.80 0.26
CA MET A 337 6.17 -9.09 -0.52
C MET A 337 6.15 -7.59 -0.17
N GLN A 338 6.26 -7.24 1.11
CA GLN A 338 6.29 -5.85 1.55
C GLN A 338 7.52 -5.10 1.06
N LEU A 339 8.70 -5.71 1.12
CA LEU A 339 9.92 -5.15 0.58
C LEU A 339 9.82 -4.95 -0.93
N ARG A 340 9.22 -5.88 -1.67
CA ARG A 340 8.98 -5.72 -3.13
C ARG A 340 8.08 -4.53 -3.43
N SER A 341 6.97 -4.36 -2.73
CA SER A 341 6.09 -3.19 -2.91
C SER A 341 6.80 -1.87 -2.57
N ARG A 342 7.58 -1.84 -1.49
CA ARG A 342 8.38 -0.68 -1.10
C ARG A 342 9.48 -0.36 -2.11
N PHE A 343 10.12 -1.39 -2.65
CA PHE A 343 11.12 -1.22 -3.70
C PHE A 343 10.48 -0.73 -5.01
N ASP A 344 9.24 -1.10 -5.31
CA ASP A 344 8.47 -0.51 -6.41
C ASP A 344 8.17 0.99 -6.19
N LEU A 345 7.85 1.40 -4.95
CA LEU A 345 7.68 2.81 -4.58
C LEU A 345 9.00 3.60 -4.79
N LEU A 346 10.13 3.09 -4.31
CA LEU A 346 11.45 3.71 -4.47
C LEU A 346 11.86 3.85 -5.94
N ARG A 347 11.45 2.92 -6.79
CA ARG A 347 11.68 2.98 -8.24
C ARG A 347 10.69 3.89 -8.97
N GLY A 348 9.73 4.48 -8.26
CA GLY A 348 8.70 5.34 -8.82
C GLY A 348 7.65 4.60 -9.65
N LYS A 349 7.51 3.28 -9.49
CA LYS A 349 6.51 2.47 -10.22
C LYS A 349 5.09 2.66 -9.70
N VAL A 350 4.94 3.20 -8.49
CA VAL A 350 3.64 3.32 -7.77
C VAL A 350 3.24 4.80 -7.56
N GLY A 351 4.13 5.75 -7.90
CA GLY A 351 3.81 7.18 -7.88
C GLY A 351 2.74 7.52 -8.92
N HIS A 352 1.73 8.30 -8.53
CA HIS A 352 0.54 8.63 -9.33
C HIS A 352 0.80 9.55 -10.54
N SER A 353 2.06 9.71 -10.95
CA SER A 353 2.37 10.48 -12.15
C SER A 353 2.02 9.67 -13.39
N HIS A 354 0.86 9.97 -13.94
CA HIS A 354 0.46 9.47 -15.24
C HIS A 354 1.05 10.38 -16.30
N TYR A 355 1.49 9.77 -17.38
CA TYR A 355 1.97 10.49 -18.55
C TYR A 355 0.98 10.32 -19.68
N PHE A 356 0.87 11.35 -20.50
CA PHE A 356 0.01 11.37 -21.68
C PHE A 356 0.86 11.66 -22.89
N LEU A 357 0.61 10.93 -23.98
CA LEU A 357 1.12 11.30 -25.30
C LEU A 357 0.06 12.16 -25.99
N VAL A 358 0.46 13.35 -26.42
CA VAL A 358 -0.41 14.31 -27.10
C VAL A 358 0.22 14.80 -28.39
N GLY A 359 -0.61 15.11 -29.38
CA GLY A 359 -0.19 15.62 -30.70
C GLY A 359 -0.80 14.84 -31.85
N LEU A 360 -0.79 15.41 -33.05
CA LEU A 360 -1.43 14.85 -34.25
C LEU A 360 -0.80 13.53 -34.72
N ASP A 361 0.43 13.24 -34.32
CA ASP A 361 1.11 12.00 -34.70
C ASP A 361 0.91 10.86 -33.69
N VAL A 362 0.17 11.10 -32.60
CA VAL A 362 -0.17 10.09 -31.60
C VAL A 362 -1.36 9.23 -32.07
N PRO A 363 -1.21 7.90 -32.13
CA PRO A 363 -2.30 6.98 -32.45
C PRO A 363 -3.51 7.07 -31.51
N ASP A 364 -4.71 6.89 -32.05
CA ASP A 364 -5.99 6.97 -31.30
C ASP A 364 -6.08 5.94 -30.15
N ASP A 365 -5.40 4.80 -30.26
CA ASP A 365 -5.37 3.75 -29.23
C ASP A 365 -4.62 4.17 -27.96
N VAL A 366 -3.85 5.26 -28.02
CA VAL A 366 -3.01 5.75 -26.90
C VAL A 366 -3.25 7.23 -26.60
N SER A 367 -3.83 8.00 -27.52
CA SER A 367 -4.12 9.42 -27.34
C SER A 367 -4.96 9.68 -26.09
N MET A 368 -4.51 10.64 -25.27
CA MET A 368 -5.18 11.05 -24.01
C MET A 368 -5.39 9.91 -22.98
N GLN A 369 -4.73 8.77 -23.12
CA GLN A 369 -4.75 7.73 -22.09
C GLN A 369 -3.70 8.00 -21.02
N PRO A 370 -4.03 7.85 -19.73
CA PRO A 370 -3.04 7.91 -18.66
C PRO A 370 -2.15 6.67 -18.70
N LEU A 371 -0.84 6.86 -18.87
CA LEU A 371 0.13 5.77 -19.00
C LEU A 371 1.19 5.84 -17.89
N PRO A 372 1.62 4.69 -17.35
CA PRO A 372 2.83 4.62 -16.53
C PRO A 372 4.08 4.98 -17.34
N ALA A 373 5.10 5.57 -16.69
CA ALA A 373 6.32 6.05 -17.36
C ALA A 373 6.95 5.05 -18.35
N ALA A 374 7.17 3.81 -17.91
CA ALA A 374 7.76 2.76 -18.76
C ALA A 374 6.85 2.36 -19.94
N ARG A 375 5.52 2.51 -19.81
CA ARG A 375 4.60 2.30 -20.93
C ARG A 375 4.67 3.47 -21.90
N THR A 376 4.75 4.70 -21.41
CA THR A 376 4.94 5.89 -22.25
C THR A 376 6.21 5.80 -23.08
N VAL A 377 7.32 5.29 -22.53
CA VAL A 377 8.56 5.07 -23.31
C VAL A 377 8.30 4.12 -24.48
N ARG A 378 7.59 3.00 -24.24
CA ARG A 378 7.27 2.03 -25.29
C ARG A 378 6.41 2.63 -26.40
N GLU A 379 5.35 3.34 -26.00
CA GLU A 379 4.43 3.94 -26.97
C GLU A 379 5.10 5.07 -27.74
N PHE A 380 5.94 5.88 -27.09
CA PHE A 380 6.68 6.93 -27.77
C PHE A 380 7.73 6.36 -28.73
N ALA A 381 8.47 5.32 -28.31
CA ALA A 381 9.39 4.59 -29.18
C ALA A 381 8.66 3.97 -30.38
N ARG A 382 7.45 3.41 -30.18
CA ARG A 382 6.58 2.90 -31.26
C ARG A 382 6.23 3.99 -32.26
N ILE A 383 5.83 5.17 -31.79
CA ILE A 383 5.48 6.32 -32.64
C ILE A 383 6.69 6.76 -33.47
N VAL A 384 7.84 6.97 -32.82
CA VAL A 384 9.08 7.37 -33.50
C VAL A 384 9.49 6.31 -34.52
N ALA A 385 9.48 5.02 -34.16
CA ALA A 385 9.84 3.93 -35.04
C ALA A 385 8.89 3.81 -36.26
N ASN A 386 7.58 3.92 -36.05
CA ASN A 386 6.59 3.86 -37.13
C ASN A 386 6.71 5.05 -38.10
N ARG A 387 7.00 6.25 -37.59
CA ARG A 387 7.02 7.47 -38.42
C ARG A 387 8.39 7.79 -39.03
N ARG A 388 9.48 7.39 -38.36
CA ARG A 388 10.87 7.77 -38.73
C ARG A 388 11.80 6.58 -38.92
N GLY A 389 11.32 5.36 -38.69
CA GLY A 389 12.08 4.13 -38.79
C GLY A 389 12.72 3.72 -37.46
N VAL A 390 13.02 2.42 -37.34
CA VAL A 390 13.57 1.80 -36.12
C VAL A 390 14.81 2.52 -35.61
N ALA A 391 15.75 2.88 -36.49
CA ALA A 391 16.99 3.55 -36.12
C ALA A 391 16.78 4.91 -35.42
N ALA A 392 15.67 5.60 -35.67
CA ALA A 392 15.35 6.85 -34.98
C ALA A 392 14.83 6.62 -33.55
N ALA A 393 14.30 5.44 -33.26
CA ALA A 393 13.82 5.08 -31.92
C ALA A 393 14.89 4.42 -31.06
N GLU A 394 16.02 3.99 -31.65
CA GLU A 394 17.11 3.34 -30.91
C GLU A 394 17.77 4.29 -29.91
N VAL A 395 17.95 3.79 -28.70
CA VAL A 395 18.64 4.48 -27.61
C VAL A 395 19.50 3.45 -26.89
N GLU A 396 20.79 3.71 -26.82
CA GLU A 396 21.78 2.77 -26.30
C GLU A 396 21.39 2.24 -24.91
N GLY A 397 21.36 0.92 -24.76
CA GLY A 397 21.03 0.25 -23.51
C GLY A 397 19.55 0.29 -23.07
N ALA A 398 18.67 0.96 -23.82
CA ALA A 398 17.26 1.09 -23.45
C ALA A 398 16.26 0.73 -24.56
N ILE A 399 16.56 1.02 -25.83
CA ILE A 399 15.71 0.74 -26.98
C ILE A 399 16.57 0.22 -28.13
N SER A 400 16.22 -0.95 -28.67
CA SER A 400 16.96 -1.57 -29.77
C SER A 400 16.01 -2.07 -30.87
N GLY A 401 16.47 -2.02 -32.12
CA GLY A 401 15.81 -2.69 -33.24
C GLY A 401 16.00 -4.22 -33.26
N ARG A 402 16.74 -4.78 -32.30
CA ARG A 402 17.02 -6.21 -32.16
C ARG A 402 16.79 -6.67 -30.71
N ASP A 403 16.64 -7.98 -30.53
CA ASP A 403 16.55 -8.61 -29.21
C ASP A 403 17.96 -8.78 -28.60
N ASP A 404 18.65 -7.67 -28.35
CA ASP A 404 20.03 -7.64 -27.87
C ASP A 404 20.22 -6.79 -26.60
N LEU A 405 19.13 -6.28 -26.02
CA LEU A 405 19.17 -5.61 -24.74
C LEU A 405 19.52 -6.61 -23.61
N PRO A 406 20.23 -6.16 -22.55
CA PRO A 406 20.57 -7.03 -21.42
C PRO A 406 19.33 -7.65 -20.80
N THR A 407 19.41 -8.91 -20.35
CA THR A 407 18.29 -9.60 -19.68
C THR A 407 17.74 -8.82 -18.49
N SER A 408 18.61 -8.08 -17.78
CA SER A 408 18.25 -7.19 -16.66
C SER A 408 17.31 -6.04 -17.04
N ALA A 409 17.28 -5.64 -18.32
CA ALA A 409 16.39 -4.60 -18.84
C ALA A 409 14.93 -5.07 -18.95
N ARG A 410 14.68 -6.40 -18.92
CA ARG A 410 13.37 -7.02 -19.15
C ARG A 410 12.68 -6.44 -20.38
N ALA A 411 13.38 -6.42 -21.51
CA ALA A 411 12.89 -5.77 -22.71
C ALA A 411 11.56 -6.38 -23.17
N LYS A 412 10.62 -5.52 -23.58
CA LYS A 412 9.40 -5.96 -24.26
C LYS A 412 9.51 -5.65 -25.74
N GLN A 413 9.16 -6.64 -26.54
CA GLN A 413 8.97 -6.47 -27.97
C GLN A 413 7.72 -5.62 -28.22
N VAL A 414 7.87 -4.58 -29.03
CA VAL A 414 6.81 -3.68 -29.47
C VAL A 414 6.69 -3.80 -30.98
N THR A 415 5.57 -4.34 -31.45
CA THR A 415 5.30 -4.54 -32.87
C THR A 415 4.97 -3.23 -33.56
N LEU A 416 5.48 -3.05 -34.79
CA LEU A 416 5.30 -1.86 -35.62
C LEU A 416 4.24 -2.08 -36.71
N ASP A 417 3.62 -1.01 -37.18
CA ASP A 417 2.46 -1.06 -38.10
C ASP A 417 2.84 -1.60 -39.49
N GLY A 418 4.06 -1.31 -39.94
CA GLY A 418 4.61 -1.74 -41.23
C GLY A 418 5.27 -3.12 -41.23
N GLY A 419 5.21 -3.85 -40.11
CA GLY A 419 5.99 -5.07 -39.88
C GLY A 419 7.38 -4.77 -39.31
N GLY A 420 7.86 -5.65 -38.43
CA GLY A 420 9.06 -5.42 -37.61
C GLY A 420 8.72 -5.13 -36.14
N ALA A 421 9.76 -4.96 -35.33
CA ALA A 421 9.61 -4.68 -33.91
C ALA A 421 10.77 -3.85 -33.36
N VAL A 422 10.53 -3.18 -32.25
CA VAL A 422 11.55 -2.60 -31.37
C VAL A 422 11.47 -3.23 -29.99
N TRP A 423 12.61 -3.48 -29.38
CA TRP A 423 12.72 -3.98 -28.01
C TRP A 423 12.98 -2.80 -27.09
N VAL A 424 12.12 -2.64 -26.09
CA VAL A 424 12.18 -1.50 -25.18
C VAL A 424 12.30 -2.00 -23.76
N ALA A 425 13.32 -1.53 -23.05
CA ALA A 425 13.53 -1.83 -21.63
C ALA A 425 12.28 -1.50 -20.81
N THR A 426 11.87 -2.41 -19.93
CA THR A 426 10.71 -2.19 -19.05
C THR A 426 11.09 -2.04 -17.59
N ASN A 427 12.30 -2.44 -17.20
CA ASN A 427 12.84 -2.23 -15.86
C ASN A 427 13.48 -0.83 -15.71
N LEU A 428 12.75 0.21 -16.10
CA LEU A 428 13.21 1.59 -16.06
C LEU A 428 12.76 2.27 -14.76
N ARG A 429 13.67 3.02 -14.13
CA ARG A 429 13.31 4.00 -13.09
C ARG A 429 12.60 5.18 -13.75
N ARG A 430 11.86 5.97 -12.96
CA ARG A 430 11.14 7.15 -13.46
C ARG A 430 12.07 8.17 -14.13
N ASP A 431 13.18 8.53 -13.50
CA ASP A 431 14.16 9.48 -14.04
C ASP A 431 14.79 8.96 -15.35
N ALA A 432 15.05 7.65 -15.42
CA ALA A 432 15.51 7.02 -16.65
C ALA A 432 14.44 7.10 -17.75
N SER A 433 13.16 6.91 -17.41
CA SER A 433 12.06 7.06 -18.36
C SER A 433 11.92 8.50 -18.85
N GLU A 434 12.05 9.49 -17.96
CA GLU A 434 11.99 10.92 -18.31
C GLU A 434 13.18 11.35 -19.18
N ARG A 435 14.39 10.83 -18.92
CA ARG A 435 15.54 11.00 -19.83
C ARG A 435 15.25 10.43 -21.23
N LEU A 436 14.63 9.24 -21.28
CA LEU A 436 14.24 8.62 -22.55
C LEU A 436 13.13 9.42 -23.27
N PHE A 437 12.22 10.08 -22.56
CA PHE A 437 11.27 11.00 -23.19
C PHE A 437 11.96 12.16 -23.88
N ALA A 438 12.96 12.77 -23.22
CA ALA A 438 13.73 13.87 -23.80
C ALA A 438 14.56 13.41 -25.01
N GLU A 439 15.16 12.23 -24.94
CA GLU A 439 15.92 11.66 -26.06
C GLU A 439 15.06 11.28 -27.25
N LEU A 440 13.93 10.60 -27.02
CA LEU A 440 12.96 10.31 -28.07
C LEU A 440 12.34 11.58 -28.66
N SER A 441 12.12 12.62 -27.86
CA SER A 441 11.63 13.92 -28.35
C SER A 441 12.64 14.58 -29.29
N ARG A 442 13.94 14.50 -28.99
CA ARG A 442 15.00 14.97 -29.89
C ARG A 442 15.02 14.18 -31.20
N ASN A 443 14.85 12.86 -31.13
CA ASN A 443 14.80 12.01 -32.31
C ASN A 443 13.48 12.14 -33.10
N ALA A 444 12.43 12.68 -32.48
CA ALA A 444 11.13 12.95 -33.06
C ALA A 444 11.04 14.32 -33.76
N GLU A 445 12.15 15.03 -33.98
CA GLU A 445 12.16 16.38 -34.57
C GLU A 445 11.34 16.46 -35.88
N GLY A 446 10.23 17.21 -35.87
CA GLY A 446 9.30 17.32 -36.99
C GLY A 446 8.04 16.44 -36.91
N LEU A 447 7.90 15.64 -35.85
CA LEU A 447 6.64 14.98 -35.47
C LEU A 447 5.89 15.84 -34.43
N ASP A 448 4.58 15.90 -34.53
CA ASP A 448 3.70 16.47 -33.50
C ASP A 448 3.35 15.41 -32.47
N VAL A 449 4.29 15.16 -31.55
CA VAL A 449 4.12 14.29 -30.39
C VAL A 449 4.86 14.87 -29.19
N LYS A 450 4.18 14.93 -28.04
CA LYS A 450 4.72 15.44 -26.78
C LYS A 450 4.30 14.56 -25.62
N VAL A 451 5.16 14.47 -24.61
CA VAL A 451 4.84 13.84 -23.34
C VAL A 451 4.39 14.91 -22.36
N MET A 452 3.17 14.76 -21.85
CA MET A 452 2.65 15.56 -20.74
C MET A 452 2.64 14.74 -19.46
N ARG A 453 2.83 15.40 -18.33
CA ARG A 453 2.84 14.78 -17.00
C ARG A 453 1.69 15.32 -16.18
N ASP A 454 0.96 14.42 -15.52
CA ASP A 454 -0.06 14.75 -14.53
C ASP A 454 0.38 14.25 -13.17
N ASP A 455 0.66 15.18 -12.27
CA ASP A 455 1.10 14.92 -10.90
C ASP A 455 -0.04 14.97 -9.87
N GLY A 456 -1.30 14.91 -10.33
CA GLY A 456 -2.46 15.12 -9.47
C GLY A 456 -2.67 16.58 -9.08
N ARG A 457 -1.92 17.52 -9.68
CA ARG A 457 -2.11 18.97 -9.57
C ARG A 457 -2.61 19.63 -10.86
N GLY A 458 -2.90 18.82 -11.89
CA GLY A 458 -3.20 19.27 -13.25
C GLY A 458 -2.00 19.07 -14.20
N PRO A 459 -2.23 19.18 -15.52
CA PRO A 459 -1.20 18.91 -16.52
C PRO A 459 -0.10 19.99 -16.50
N GLU A 460 1.14 19.59 -16.22
CA GLU A 460 2.33 20.43 -16.41
C GLU A 460 3.15 19.94 -17.62
N HIS A 461 3.64 20.89 -18.42
CA HIS A 461 4.54 20.62 -19.52
C HIS A 461 5.92 20.22 -18.98
N ILE A 462 6.47 19.11 -19.44
CA ILE A 462 7.90 18.82 -19.27
C ILE A 462 8.61 19.60 -20.39
N GLU A 463 9.24 20.72 -20.04
CA GLU A 463 10.09 21.47 -20.98
C GLU A 463 11.36 20.66 -21.32
N SER A 464 11.72 20.74 -22.60
CA SER A 464 12.80 20.06 -23.30
C SER A 464 14.20 20.54 -22.93
#